data_AF-A0A9X9MEK6-F1
#
_entry.id   AF-A0A9X9MEK6-F1
#
_cell.length_a   1.000
_cell.length_b   1.000
_cell.length_c   1.000
_cell.angle_alpha   90.00
_cell.angle_beta   90.00
_cell.angle_gamma   90.00
#
_symmetry.space_group_name_H-M   'P 1'
#
loop_
_entity.id
_entity.type
_entity.pdbx_description
1 polymer ?
#
loop_
_entity_poly.entity_id
_entity_poly.type
_entity_poly.pdbx_seq_one_letter_code
_entity_poly.pdbx_strand_id
1 'polypeptide(L)'
;MKPTRALTKKISRLALTTKQTNKGFYKGTGSGSMGDHTKHGGFIINWEKVRTYVPPTKDLKDYKACFSWTLSGLEFLAHKSKLTPFVTKKIWAPKGRFNDSKGPLSGELYLARWKAENGSD
;
A
#
# COMPACT_ATOMS: atom_id res chain seq x y z
N MET A 1 -13.34 -4.53 36.95
CA MET A 1 -13.99 -3.31 37.48
C MET A 1 -15.34 -3.13 36.79
N LYS A 2 -16.45 -2.94 37.52
CA LYS A 2 -17.76 -2.64 36.91
C LYS A 2 -17.95 -1.12 36.82
N PRO A 3 -18.43 -0.56 35.70
CA PRO A 3 -18.63 0.88 35.56
C PRO A 3 -19.77 1.40 36.45
N THR A 4 -19.73 2.70 36.76
CA THR A 4 -20.79 3.39 37.53
C THR A 4 -22.09 3.48 36.74
N ARG A 5 -23.25 3.52 37.43
CA ARG A 5 -24.59 3.46 36.81
C ARG A 5 -24.83 4.49 35.70
N ALA A 6 -24.33 5.72 35.88
CA ALA A 6 -24.45 6.78 34.88
C ALA A 6 -23.61 6.48 33.62
N LEU A 7 -22.40 5.95 33.82
CA LEU A 7 -21.50 5.56 32.73
C LEU A 7 -22.03 4.34 31.97
N THR A 8 -22.59 3.35 32.67
CA THR A 8 -23.21 2.17 32.04
C THR A 8 -24.30 2.56 31.03
N LYS A 9 -25.15 3.56 31.36
CA LYS A 9 -26.18 4.08 30.44
C LYS A 9 -25.61 4.76 29.18
N LYS A 10 -24.40 5.34 29.27
CA LYS A 10 -23.72 5.93 28.11
C LYS A 10 -23.04 4.86 27.27
N ILE A 11 -22.33 3.91 27.91
CA ILE A 11 -21.62 2.81 27.24
C ILE A 11 -22.59 1.94 26.44
N SER A 12 -23.80 1.68 26.96
CA SER A 12 -24.81 0.86 26.27
C SER A 12 -25.29 1.44 24.93
N ARG A 13 -24.98 2.71 24.63
CA ARG A 13 -25.34 3.38 23.36
C ARG A 13 -24.17 3.42 22.38
N LEU A 14 -22.95 3.09 22.82
CA LEU A 14 -21.79 3.06 21.94
C LEU A 14 -21.86 1.83 21.03
N ALA A 15 -21.33 1.95 19.82
CA ALA A 15 -21.28 0.83 18.89
C ALA A 15 -20.43 -0.32 19.45
N LEU A 16 -20.97 -1.54 19.41
CA LEU A 16 -20.28 -2.72 19.93
C LEU A 16 -18.98 -3.00 19.17
N THR A 17 -17.94 -3.33 19.91
CA THR A 17 -16.64 -3.78 19.41
C THR A 17 -16.50 -5.29 19.58
N THR A 18 -15.47 -5.86 18.95
CA THR A 18 -15.19 -7.31 18.99
C THR A 18 -14.90 -7.86 20.39
N LYS A 19 -14.61 -7.00 21.38
CA LYS A 19 -14.17 -7.40 22.74
C LYS A 19 -15.18 -7.09 23.84
N GLN A 20 -16.33 -6.51 23.49
CA GLN A 20 -17.35 -6.09 24.47
C GLN A 20 -18.41 -7.15 24.76
N THR A 21 -18.56 -8.13 23.88
CA THR A 21 -19.60 -9.18 23.96
C THR A 21 -18.97 -10.56 24.15
N ASN A 22 -19.76 -11.49 24.68
CA ASN A 22 -19.36 -12.89 24.83
C ASN A 22 -19.52 -13.68 23.50
N LYS A 23 -19.47 -15.01 23.60
CA LYS A 23 -19.67 -15.96 22.48
C LYS A 23 -20.92 -15.64 21.66
N GLY A 24 -20.82 -15.82 20.34
CA GLY A 24 -21.94 -15.64 19.39
C GLY A 24 -21.96 -14.29 18.67
N PHE A 25 -21.24 -13.28 19.15
CA PHE A 25 -21.09 -12.00 18.46
C PHE A 25 -19.77 -11.95 17.67
N TYR A 26 -19.86 -11.94 16.34
CA TYR A 26 -18.72 -11.74 15.45
C TYR A 26 -18.84 -10.40 14.72
N LYS A 27 -17.74 -9.64 14.65
CA LYS A 27 -17.66 -8.37 13.92
C LYS A 27 -16.33 -8.32 13.15
N GLY A 28 -16.40 -8.05 11.85
CA GLY A 28 -15.22 -7.97 10.99
C GLY A 28 -14.40 -6.68 11.16
N THR A 29 -13.18 -6.68 10.64
CA THR A 29 -12.20 -5.57 10.71
C THR A 29 -11.92 -4.88 9.37
N GLY A 30 -12.73 -5.14 8.35
CA GLY A 30 -12.52 -4.58 7.00
C GLY A 30 -11.42 -5.27 6.19
N SER A 31 -11.02 -6.49 6.56
CA SER A 31 -9.96 -7.24 5.86
C SER A 31 -10.36 -7.73 4.45
N GLY A 32 -11.64 -7.65 4.08
CA GLY A 32 -12.19 -8.19 2.83
C GLY A 32 -12.45 -9.70 2.89
N SER A 33 -13.24 -10.22 1.94
CA SER A 33 -13.48 -11.67 1.81
C SER A 33 -12.42 -12.29 0.90
N MET A 34 -11.68 -13.28 1.40
CA MET A 34 -10.61 -13.99 0.67
C MET A 34 -11.07 -15.33 0.09
N GLY A 35 -12.36 -15.64 0.16
CA GLY A 35 -12.86 -16.98 -0.13
C GLY A 35 -14.25 -17.21 0.43
N ASP A 36 -14.62 -18.46 0.60
CA ASP A 36 -15.99 -18.87 0.93
C ASP A 36 -16.00 -19.90 2.08
N HIS A 37 -17.02 -19.81 2.93
CA HIS A 37 -17.23 -20.77 4.02
C HIS A 37 -17.80 -22.09 3.51
N THR A 38 -17.36 -23.21 4.08
CA THR A 38 -17.94 -24.52 3.76
C THR A 38 -19.16 -24.81 4.64
N LYS A 39 -20.02 -25.74 4.21
CA LYS A 39 -21.19 -26.19 4.98
C LYS A 39 -20.84 -26.64 6.42
N HIS A 40 -19.62 -27.14 6.62
CA HIS A 40 -19.15 -27.69 7.90
C HIS A 40 -18.24 -26.72 8.68
N GLY A 41 -18.28 -25.41 8.38
CA GLY A 41 -17.56 -24.39 9.15
C GLY A 41 -16.08 -24.23 8.78
N GLY A 42 -15.62 -24.87 7.71
CA GLY A 42 -14.31 -24.61 7.12
C GLY A 42 -14.30 -23.33 6.28
N PHE A 43 -13.13 -22.99 5.72
CA PHE A 43 -12.96 -21.84 4.83
C PHE A 43 -12.06 -22.21 3.66
N ILE A 44 -12.54 -22.01 2.43
CA ILE A 44 -11.80 -22.27 1.19
C ILE A 44 -11.31 -20.92 0.64
N ILE A 45 -10.00 -20.78 0.46
CA ILE A 45 -9.39 -19.55 -0.05
C ILE A 45 -9.50 -19.52 -1.58
N ASN A 46 -10.00 -18.40 -2.12
CA ASN A 46 -9.93 -18.10 -3.54
C ASN A 46 -8.72 -17.20 -3.81
N TRP A 47 -7.69 -17.78 -4.44
CA TRP A 47 -6.42 -17.10 -4.75
C TRP A 47 -6.55 -15.87 -5.65
N GLU A 48 -7.60 -15.78 -6.47
CA GLU A 48 -7.85 -14.60 -7.32
C GLU A 48 -8.21 -13.35 -6.49
N LYS A 49 -8.83 -13.55 -5.31
CA LYS A 49 -9.20 -12.48 -4.39
C LYS A 49 -8.06 -12.09 -3.45
N VAL A 50 -7.02 -12.91 -3.36
CA VAL A 50 -5.89 -12.67 -2.45
C VAL A 50 -5.04 -11.53 -2.99
N ARG A 51 -4.95 -10.45 -2.20
CA ARG A 51 -4.14 -9.27 -2.55
C ARG A 51 -2.65 -9.63 -2.51
N THR A 52 -1.95 -9.39 -3.61
CA THR A 52 -0.49 -9.50 -3.70
C THR A 52 0.12 -8.10 -3.80
N TYR A 53 1.21 -7.88 -3.06
CA TYR A 53 2.02 -6.67 -3.20
C TYR A 53 3.23 -7.04 -4.05
N VAL A 54 3.14 -6.73 -5.34
CA VAL A 54 4.20 -7.05 -6.30
C VAL A 54 5.31 -6.00 -6.16
N PRO A 55 6.49 -6.34 -5.60
CA PRO A 55 7.61 -5.43 -5.67
C PRO A 55 8.06 -5.32 -7.13
N PRO A 56 8.61 -4.16 -7.56
CA PRO A 56 9.34 -4.13 -8.82
C PRO A 56 10.43 -5.21 -8.76
N THR A 57 10.77 -5.87 -9.88
CA THR A 57 11.76 -6.96 -9.93
C THR A 57 13.01 -6.62 -10.75
N LYS A 58 12.85 -5.83 -11.82
CA LYS A 58 13.94 -5.52 -12.77
C LYS A 58 15.00 -4.55 -12.22
N ASP A 59 14.64 -3.61 -11.35
CA ASP A 59 15.59 -2.59 -10.86
C ASP A 59 15.94 -2.72 -9.36
N LEU A 60 15.85 -3.93 -8.78
CA LEU A 60 16.03 -4.18 -7.32
C LEU A 60 17.42 -3.81 -6.80
N LYS A 61 18.38 -3.63 -7.72
CA LYS A 61 19.73 -3.16 -7.44
C LYS A 61 19.73 -1.69 -7.01
N ASP A 62 18.74 -0.92 -7.43
CA ASP A 62 18.56 0.41 -6.89
C ASP A 62 17.81 0.31 -5.55
N TYR A 63 16.60 -0.22 -5.46
CA TYR A 63 15.76 0.04 -4.27
C TYR A 63 15.88 -0.90 -3.05
N LYS A 64 16.89 -1.78 -2.92
CA LYS A 64 16.93 -2.71 -1.77
C LYS A 64 18.23 -2.69 -0.95
N ALA A 65 18.16 -2.05 0.22
CA ALA A 65 18.94 -2.50 1.38
C ALA A 65 18.34 -3.83 1.87
N CYS A 66 18.81 -4.95 1.31
CA CYS A 66 18.50 -6.27 1.84
C CYS A 66 19.67 -6.69 2.73
N PHE A 67 19.51 -6.66 4.05
CA PHE A 67 20.42 -7.38 4.93
C PHE A 67 20.14 -8.88 4.71
N SER A 68 21.07 -9.56 4.03
CA SER A 68 21.14 -11.03 4.01
C SER A 68 22.22 -11.44 5.01
N TRP A 69 21.87 -12.27 5.99
CA TRP A 69 22.84 -12.89 6.88
C TRP A 69 23.37 -14.17 6.20
N THR A 70 24.66 -14.22 5.92
CA THR A 70 25.36 -15.45 5.53
C THR A 70 26.41 -15.81 6.59
N LEU A 71 26.67 -17.11 6.77
CA LEU A 71 27.55 -17.67 7.81
C LEU A 71 29.06 -17.39 7.56
N SER A 72 29.41 -16.70 6.47
CA SER A 72 30.80 -16.56 5.98
C SER A 72 31.38 -15.14 6.08
N GLY A 73 30.73 -14.22 6.79
CA GLY A 73 31.21 -12.85 6.98
C GLY A 73 30.48 -11.81 6.14
N LEU A 74 30.52 -10.59 6.63
CA LEU A 74 29.73 -9.44 6.17
C LEU A 74 30.38 -8.78 4.94
N GLU A 75 30.26 -9.37 3.75
CA GLU A 75 30.65 -8.67 2.52
C GLU A 75 29.54 -7.72 2.05
N PHE A 76 29.79 -6.43 2.27
CA PHE A 76 28.89 -5.31 1.97
C PHE A 76 28.94 -4.96 0.47
N LEU A 77 28.27 -5.74 -0.39
CA LEU A 77 27.95 -5.26 -1.76
C LEU A 77 26.60 -4.54 -1.77
N ALA A 78 26.55 -3.40 -1.06
CA ALA A 78 25.40 -2.51 -1.05
C ALA A 78 25.28 -1.77 -2.39
N HIS A 79 24.55 -2.36 -3.35
CA HIS A 79 23.98 -1.57 -4.43
C HIS A 79 22.87 -0.70 -3.83
N LYS A 80 23.11 0.62 -3.76
CA LYS A 80 22.23 1.62 -3.14
C LYS A 80 21.47 2.37 -4.24
N SER A 81 20.17 2.55 -4.04
CA SER A 81 19.29 3.29 -4.96
C SER A 81 19.78 4.72 -5.05
N LYS A 82 19.83 5.21 -6.28
CA LYS A 82 20.00 6.64 -6.53
C LYS A 82 18.77 7.44 -6.03
N LEU A 83 17.59 6.82 -6.01
CA LEU A 83 16.35 7.46 -5.55
C LEU A 83 16.13 7.29 -4.05
N THR A 84 15.94 8.40 -3.35
CA THR A 84 15.62 8.44 -1.92
C THR A 84 14.33 9.22 -1.69
N PRO A 85 13.58 9.00 -0.59
CA PRO A 85 12.36 9.76 -0.29
C PRO A 85 12.61 11.26 -0.03
N PHE A 86 13.87 11.68 0.00
CA PHE A 86 14.28 13.07 0.23
C PHE A 86 15.06 13.61 -0.97
N VAL A 87 14.92 14.91 -1.22
CA VAL A 87 15.68 15.66 -2.22
C VAL A 87 16.56 16.69 -1.51
N THR A 88 17.72 17.02 -2.07
CA THR A 88 18.60 18.03 -1.49
C THR A 88 17.97 19.42 -1.60
N LYS A 89 18.04 20.21 -0.52
CA LYS A 89 17.48 21.58 -0.48
C LYS A 89 18.15 22.55 -1.47
N LYS A 90 19.31 22.17 -2.03
CA LYS A 90 20.03 22.95 -3.05
C LYS A 90 19.28 22.97 -4.38
N ILE A 91 18.50 21.92 -4.67
CA ILE A 91 17.70 21.84 -5.89
C ILE A 91 16.44 22.68 -5.68
N TRP A 92 16.28 23.74 -6.47
CA TRP A 92 15.04 24.52 -6.52
C TRP A 92 13.90 23.65 -7.09
N ALA A 93 12.70 23.72 -6.50
CA ALA A 93 11.54 22.98 -6.98
C ALA A 93 10.96 23.64 -8.26
N PRO A 94 11.17 23.06 -9.46
CA PRO A 94 10.65 23.65 -10.69
C PRO A 94 9.13 23.53 -10.73
N LYS A 95 8.47 24.55 -11.29
CA LYS A 95 7.03 24.51 -11.60
C LYS A 95 6.84 24.13 -13.06
N GLY A 96 6.00 23.12 -13.32
CA GLY A 96 5.61 22.74 -14.68
C GLY A 96 4.90 23.92 -15.36
N ARG A 97 5.39 24.32 -16.52
CA ARG A 97 4.75 25.32 -17.39
C ARG A 97 4.18 24.59 -18.59
N PHE A 98 2.92 24.85 -18.90
CA PHE A 98 2.22 24.23 -20.01
C PHE A 98 1.58 25.33 -20.84
N ASN A 99 1.70 25.23 -22.16
CA ASN A 99 1.17 26.23 -23.08
C ASN A 99 -0.34 26.03 -23.33
N ASP A 100 -0.87 24.85 -23.03
CA ASP A 100 -2.26 24.49 -23.22
C ASP A 100 -3.11 24.80 -21.99
N SER A 101 -4.38 25.15 -22.22
CA SER A 101 -5.38 25.29 -21.14
C SER A 101 -5.60 24.00 -20.34
N LYS A 102 -5.42 22.83 -20.98
CA LYS A 102 -5.55 21.50 -20.32
C LYS A 102 -4.31 21.10 -19.52
N GLY A 103 -3.21 21.85 -19.64
CA GLY A 103 -1.99 21.70 -18.87
C GLY A 103 -1.40 20.28 -18.95
N PRO A 104 -1.08 19.65 -17.80
CA PRO A 104 -0.40 18.35 -17.74
C PRO A 104 -1.23 17.18 -18.26
N LEU A 105 -2.55 17.35 -18.41
CA LEU A 105 -3.47 16.30 -18.89
C LEU A 105 -3.83 16.50 -20.38
N SER A 106 -3.11 17.38 -21.10
CA SER A 106 -3.33 17.57 -22.54
C SER A 106 -2.86 16.36 -23.34
N GLY A 107 -3.80 15.73 -24.06
CA GLY A 107 -3.50 14.60 -24.94
C GLY A 107 -2.65 14.98 -26.16
N GLU A 108 -2.80 16.22 -26.66
CA GLU A 108 -2.03 16.71 -27.81
C GLU A 108 -0.54 16.87 -27.46
N LEU A 109 -0.22 17.48 -26.32
CA LEU A 109 1.17 17.58 -25.83
C LEU A 109 1.77 16.21 -25.55
N TYR A 110 0.98 15.28 -24.99
CA TYR A 110 1.43 13.91 -24.77
C TYR A 110 1.77 13.23 -26.11
N LEU A 111 0.89 13.32 -27.11
CA LEU A 111 1.07 12.69 -28.40
C LEU A 111 2.24 13.32 -29.18
N ALA A 112 2.41 14.64 -29.11
CA ALA A 112 3.57 15.33 -29.68
C ALA A 112 4.88 14.88 -29.02
N ARG A 113 4.92 14.78 -27.69
CA ARG A 113 6.07 14.27 -26.94
C ARG A 113 6.38 12.82 -27.28
N TRP A 114 5.37 11.96 -27.32
CA TRP A 114 5.52 10.56 -27.67
C TRP A 114 6.07 10.37 -29.09
N LYS A 115 5.52 11.10 -30.08
CA LYS A 115 6.04 11.09 -31.47
C LYS A 115 7.51 11.54 -31.55
N ALA A 116 7.90 12.49 -30.71
CA ALA A 116 9.28 13.00 -30.68
C ALA A 116 10.26 12.05 -29.98
N GLU A 117 9.85 11.41 -28.88
CA GLU A 117 10.73 10.55 -28.06
C GLU A 117 10.77 9.09 -28.55
N ASN A 118 9.62 8.51 -28.93
CA ASN A 118 9.44 7.07 -29.15
C ASN A 118 8.60 6.76 -30.40
N GLY A 119 8.64 7.61 -31.45
CA GLY A 119 7.72 7.55 -32.60
C GLY A 119 7.82 6.33 -33.55
N SER A 120 8.48 5.26 -33.12
CA SER A 120 8.47 3.95 -33.77
C SER A 120 8.20 2.92 -32.69
N ASP A 121 6.97 2.41 -32.63
CA ASP A 121 6.66 1.16 -31.90
C ASP A 121 6.91 -0.04 -32.83
#